data_AF-A0AAW9IYG2-F1
#
_entry.id   AF-A0AAW9IYG2-F1
#
_cell.length_a   1.000
_cell.length_b   1.000
_cell.length_c   1.000
_cell.angle_alpha   90.00
_cell.angle_beta   90.00
_cell.angle_gamma   90.00
#
_symmetry.space_group_name_H-M   'P 1'
#
loop_
_entity.id
_entity.type
_entity.pdbx_description
1 polymer ?
#
loop_
_entity_poly.entity_id
_entity_poly.type
_entity_poly.pdbx_seq_one_letter_code
_entity_poly.pdbx_strand_id
1 'polypeptide(L)'
;MYKLVAIDMDGTLLREDKSISERTKKAIQGAREKGVTVVLATGRPIEGVLRYLEELEMFTDNDYVLSYNGALVQKTKSKEIITKVALKGADLHYLKKLSDELDVNIHAFWENKGLITPKNS
;
A
#
# COMPACT_ATOMS: atom_id res chain seq x y z
N MET A 1 2.09 23.78 13.03
CA MET A 1 3.05 22.66 12.88
C MET A 1 2.29 21.47 12.35
N TYR A 2 2.76 20.82 11.28
CA TYR A 2 2.13 19.62 10.73
C TYR A 2 2.39 18.42 11.65
N LYS A 3 1.39 17.57 11.84
CA LYS A 3 1.51 16.35 12.67
C LYS A 3 1.67 15.08 11.84
N LEU A 4 1.20 15.11 10.59
CA LEU A 4 1.20 13.95 9.71
C LEU A 4 1.43 14.39 8.26
N VAL A 5 2.16 13.57 7.51
CA VAL A 5 2.32 13.65 6.05
C VAL A 5 2.03 12.27 5.47
N ALA A 6 0.98 12.17 4.67
CA ALA A 6 0.72 10.98 3.86
C ALA A 6 1.35 11.19 2.47
N ILE A 7 2.09 10.20 1.99
CA ILE A 7 2.84 10.29 0.73
C ILE A 7 2.39 9.15 -0.19
N ASP A 8 1.89 9.53 -1.36
CA ASP A 8 1.65 8.58 -2.45
C ASP A 8 2.97 8.01 -3.01
N MET A 9 2.92 6.83 -3.62
CA MET A 9 4.11 6.15 -4.13
C MET A 9 4.41 6.45 -5.59
N ASP A 10 3.62 5.90 -6.51
CA ASP A 10 3.91 5.93 -7.94
C ASP A 10 3.56 7.30 -8.55
N GLY A 11 4.57 8.00 -9.08
CA GLY A 11 4.40 9.36 -9.59
C GLY A 11 4.56 10.44 -8.52
N THR A 12 4.81 10.05 -7.26
CA THR A 12 4.98 10.96 -6.12
C THR A 12 6.30 10.69 -5.37
N LEU A 13 6.37 9.66 -4.53
CA LEU A 13 7.60 9.28 -3.80
C LEU A 13 8.66 8.70 -4.73
N LEU A 14 8.20 7.81 -5.64
CA LEU A 14 9.06 7.02 -6.50
C LEU A 14 9.39 7.79 -7.78
N ARG A 15 10.65 7.71 -8.17
CA ARG A 15 11.11 8.13 -9.51
C ARG A 15 10.61 7.14 -10.56
N GLU A 16 10.82 7.48 -11.84
CA GLU A 16 10.44 6.63 -12.97
C GLU A 16 11.07 5.22 -12.89
N ASP A 17 12.32 5.14 -12.43
CA ASP A 17 13.06 3.88 -12.20
C ASP A 17 12.64 3.13 -10.92
N LYS A 18 11.59 3.60 -10.25
CA LYS A 18 11.06 3.07 -8.99
C LYS A 18 12.02 3.16 -7.80
N SER A 19 13.04 4.02 -7.87
CA SER A 19 13.91 4.37 -6.74
C SER A 19 13.37 5.55 -5.93
N ILE A 20 13.88 5.74 -4.71
CA ILE A 20 13.65 6.94 -3.89
C ILE A 20 14.93 7.79 -3.93
N SER A 21 14.80 9.08 -4.26
CA SER A 21 15.96 9.97 -4.29
C SER A 21 16.54 10.21 -2.89
N GLU A 22 17.87 10.37 -2.79
CA GLU A 22 18.54 10.70 -1.52
C GLU A 22 18.02 11.99 -0.88
N ARG A 23 17.66 12.98 -1.71
CA ARG A 23 17.01 14.21 -1.23
C ARG A 23 15.68 13.90 -0.54
N THR A 24 14.86 13.03 -1.13
CA THR A 24 13.55 12.64 -0.60
C THR A 24 13.71 11.85 0.70
N LYS A 25 14.66 10.91 0.77
CA LYS A 25 14.97 10.16 2.00
C LYS A 25 15.32 11.10 3.15
N LYS A 26 16.24 12.05 2.91
CA LYS A 26 16.63 13.06 3.90
C LYS A 26 15.45 13.94 4.33
N ALA A 27 14.57 14.31 3.41
CA ALA A 27 13.38 15.09 3.74
C ALA A 27 12.40 14.31 4.62
N ILE A 28 12.18 13.02 4.34
CA ILE A 28 11.35 12.13 5.15
C ILE A 28 11.96 11.97 6.54
N GLN A 29 13.25 11.65 6.65
CA GLN A 29 13.95 11.54 7.93
C GLN A 29 13.86 12.84 8.74
N GLY A 30 14.16 13.99 8.13
CA GLY A 30 14.08 15.28 8.80
C GLY A 30 12.67 15.67 9.25
N ALA A 31 11.61 15.19 8.58
CA ALA A 31 10.24 15.34 9.05
C ALA A 31 9.98 14.46 10.28
N ARG A 32 10.43 13.21 10.25
CA ARG A 32 10.28 12.25 11.35
C ARG A 32 11.05 12.69 12.61
N GLU A 33 12.26 13.21 12.46
CA GLU A 33 13.06 13.79 13.55
C GLU A 33 12.35 14.97 14.24
N LYS A 34 11.50 15.70 13.51
CA LYS A 34 10.67 16.79 14.05
C LYS A 34 9.37 16.29 14.68
N GLY A 35 9.19 14.98 14.83
CA GLY A 35 8.00 14.37 15.40
C GLY A 35 6.80 14.30 14.46
N VAL A 36 7.00 14.50 13.15
CA VAL A 36 5.92 14.34 12.15
C VAL A 36 5.77 12.87 11.80
N THR A 37 4.56 12.34 11.90
CA THR A 37 4.26 10.99 11.40
C THR A 37 4.25 11.00 9.88
N VAL A 38 5.14 10.25 9.25
CA VAL A 38 5.12 10.05 7.80
C VAL A 38 4.47 8.70 7.51
N VAL A 39 3.52 8.65 6.58
CA VAL A 39 2.78 7.45 6.21
C VAL A 39 2.84 7.25 4.71
N LEU A 40 3.22 6.06 4.26
CA LEU A 40 3.07 5.69 2.85
C LEU A 40 1.61 5.31 2.59
N ALA A 41 1.01 5.92 1.56
CA ALA A 41 -0.37 5.70 1.16
C ALA A 41 -0.42 5.30 -0.31
N THR A 42 -0.85 4.08 -0.62
CA THR A 42 -0.71 3.53 -1.98
C THR A 42 -1.82 2.57 -2.37
N GLY A 43 -2.03 2.46 -3.69
CA GLY A 43 -2.82 1.38 -4.28
C GLY A 43 -2.12 0.02 -4.29
N ARG A 44 -0.81 -0.01 -4.06
CA ARG A 44 -0.05 -1.27 -4.05
C ARG A 44 -0.56 -2.23 -2.96
N PRO A 45 -0.50 -3.54 -3.20
CA PRO A 45 -0.63 -4.53 -2.13
C PRO A 45 0.52 -4.36 -1.14
N ILE A 46 0.32 -4.76 0.12
CA ILE A 46 1.30 -4.56 1.20
C ILE A 46 2.69 -5.11 0.84
N GLU A 47 2.75 -6.27 0.18
CA GLU A 47 3.98 -6.92 -0.28
C GLU A 47 4.77 -6.02 -1.24
N GLY A 48 4.07 -5.22 -2.04
CA GLY A 48 4.66 -4.26 -2.97
C GLY A 48 5.22 -2.98 -2.32
N VAL A 49 5.06 -2.84 -1.00
CA VAL A 49 5.47 -1.66 -0.21
C VAL A 49 6.62 -1.97 0.75
N LEU A 50 6.74 -3.23 1.21
CA LEU A 50 7.67 -3.64 2.27
C LEU A 50 9.12 -3.18 2.04
N ARG A 51 9.65 -3.35 0.83
CA ARG A 51 11.03 -2.96 0.50
C ARG A 51 11.31 -1.47 0.73
N TYR A 52 10.31 -0.62 0.51
CA TYR A 52 10.45 0.83 0.65
C TYR A 52 10.29 1.28 2.10
N LEU A 53 9.45 0.58 2.87
CA LEU A 53 9.39 0.78 4.32
C LEU A 53 10.73 0.43 4.97
N GLU A 54 11.41 -0.59 4.46
CA GLU A 54 12.74 -1.00 4.93
C GLU A 54 13.78 0.06 4.54
N GLU A 55 13.81 0.48 3.28
CA GLU A 55 14.71 1.53 2.78
C GLU A 55 14.53 2.88 3.50
N LEU A 56 13.33 3.19 3.98
CA LEU A 56 13.01 4.41 4.73
C LEU A 56 13.05 4.24 6.26
N GLU A 57 13.43 3.05 6.75
CA GLU A 57 13.49 2.71 8.18
C GLU A 57 12.15 2.96 8.91
N MET A 58 11.04 2.63 8.26
CA MET A 58 9.67 2.85 8.73
C MET A 58 9.09 1.60 9.41
N PHE A 59 9.86 0.97 10.31
CA PHE A 59 9.47 -0.24 11.06
C PHE A 59 9.50 -0.04 12.58
N THR A 60 9.12 1.14 13.07
CA THR A 60 8.94 1.40 14.51
C THR A 60 7.51 1.12 14.97
N ASP A 61 7.24 1.14 16.28
CA ASP A 61 5.89 0.94 16.84
C ASP A 61 4.90 2.09 16.53
N ASN A 62 5.42 3.19 15.98
CA ASN A 62 4.67 4.39 15.60
C ASN A 62 4.51 4.57 14.08
N ASP A 63 4.99 3.61 13.29
CA ASP A 63 4.90 3.67 11.83
C ASP A 63 3.67 2.92 11.31
N TYR A 64 3.02 3.53 10.32
CA TYR A 64 1.82 3.03 9.69
C TYR A 64 2.01 2.97 8.17
N VAL A 65 1.23 2.11 7.54
CA VAL A 65 1.12 2.03 6.08
C VAL A 65 -0.34 1.90 5.69
N LEU A 66 -0.70 2.61 4.63
CA LEU A 66 -1.99 2.51 3.97
C LEU A 66 -1.77 1.87 2.60
N SER A 67 -2.36 0.68 2.41
CA SER A 67 -2.21 -0.15 1.21
C SER A 67 -3.58 -0.44 0.59
N TYR A 68 -3.60 -1.02 -0.62
CA TYR A 68 -4.84 -1.34 -1.34
C TYR A 68 -5.80 -0.14 -1.45
N ASN A 69 -5.27 1.05 -1.75
CA ASN A 69 -6.02 2.31 -1.84
C ASN A 69 -6.78 2.68 -0.55
N GLY A 70 -6.34 2.18 0.61
CA GLY A 70 -6.96 2.47 1.90
C GLY A 70 -7.83 1.36 2.44
N ALA A 71 -8.03 0.28 1.68
CA ALA A 71 -8.73 -0.91 2.15
C ALA A 71 -8.01 -1.58 3.34
N LEU A 72 -6.69 -1.35 3.51
CA LEU A 72 -5.93 -1.82 4.66
C LEU A 72 -5.03 -0.71 5.21
N VAL A 73 -5.23 -0.38 6.49
CA VAL A 73 -4.30 0.42 7.29
C VAL A 73 -3.79 -0.43 8.45
N GLN A 74 -2.47 -0.51 8.57
CA GLN A 74 -1.84 -1.30 9.61
C GLN A 74 -0.54 -0.68 10.11
N LYS A 75 -0.12 -1.06 11.31
CA LYS A 75 1.24 -0.77 11.80
C LYS A 75 2.26 -1.59 11.01
N THR A 76 3.38 -0.98 10.68
CA THR A 76 4.41 -1.63 9.86
C THR A 76 5.18 -2.72 10.61
N LYS A 77 5.51 -2.48 11.90
CA LYS A 77 6.27 -3.41 12.74
C LYS A 77 5.42 -4.57 13.26
N SER A 78 4.35 -4.27 14.00
CA SER A 78 3.52 -5.30 14.64
C SER A 78 2.55 -5.98 13.68
N LYS A 79 2.31 -5.40 12.51
CA LYS A 79 1.24 -5.78 11.57
C LYS A 79 -0.17 -5.70 12.18
N GLU A 80 -0.30 -4.95 13.27
CA GLU A 80 -1.60 -4.66 13.88
C GLU A 80 -2.46 -3.91 12.88
N ILE A 81 -3.62 -4.48 12.55
CA ILE A 81 -4.60 -3.88 11.65
C ILE A 81 -5.36 -2.79 12.40
N ILE A 82 -5.26 -1.56 11.92
CA ILE A 82 -6.01 -0.42 12.45
C ILE A 82 -7.40 -0.35 11.82
N THR A 83 -7.47 -0.53 10.50
CA THR A 83 -8.73 -0.69 9.78
C THR A 83 -8.55 -1.58 8.56
N LYS A 84 -9.61 -2.34 8.25
CA LYS A 84 -9.67 -3.20 7.09
C LYS A 84 -11.09 -3.21 6.52
N VAL A 85 -11.22 -2.92 5.24
CA VAL A 85 -12.47 -3.02 4.50
C VAL A 85 -12.22 -3.86 3.25
N ALA A 86 -12.65 -5.11 3.30
CA ALA A 86 -12.47 -6.08 2.21
C ALA A 86 -13.78 -6.30 1.45
N LEU A 87 -13.64 -6.62 0.16
CA LEU A 87 -14.73 -7.16 -0.65
C LEU A 87 -15.16 -8.53 -0.10
N LYS A 88 -16.46 -8.81 -0.19
CA LYS A 88 -17.04 -10.12 0.14
C LYS A 88 -16.98 -11.04 -1.08
N GLY A 89 -17.17 -12.35 -0.85
CA GLY A 89 -17.22 -13.33 -1.94
C GLY A 89 -18.30 -13.01 -2.99
N ALA A 90 -19.45 -12.48 -2.57
CA ALA A 90 -20.51 -12.05 -3.48
C ALA A 90 -20.05 -10.92 -4.43
N ASP A 91 -19.26 -9.98 -3.93
CA ASP A 91 -18.71 -8.87 -4.73
C ASP A 91 -17.76 -9.41 -5.80
N LEU A 92 -16.91 -10.40 -5.45
CA LEU A 92 -16.01 -11.03 -6.40
C LEU A 92 -16.77 -11.77 -7.52
N HIS A 93 -17.84 -12.49 -7.20
CA HIS A 93 -18.68 -13.14 -8.22
C HIS A 93 -19.33 -12.13 -9.16
N TYR A 94 -19.84 -11.02 -8.61
CA TYR A 94 -20.39 -9.93 -9.41
C TYR A 94 -19.33 -9.30 -10.33
N LEU A 95 -18.15 -8.95 -9.79
CA LEU A 95 -17.07 -8.35 -10.56
C LEU A 95 -16.52 -9.30 -11.63
N LYS A 96 -16.46 -10.60 -11.36
CA LYS A 96 -16.05 -11.61 -12.36
C LYS A 96 -17.07 -11.72 -13.49
N LYS A 97 -18.37 -11.70 -13.19
CA LYS A 97 -19.40 -11.68 -14.22
C LYS A 97 -19.29 -10.42 -15.08
N LEU A 98 -19.12 -9.26 -14.44
CA LEU A 98 -18.95 -7.98 -15.13
C LEU A 98 -17.68 -7.96 -15.99
N SER A 99 -16.57 -8.55 -15.53
CA SER A 99 -15.34 -8.61 -16.32
C SER A 99 -15.51 -9.45 -17.58
N ASP A 100 -16.29 -10.53 -17.51
CA ASP A 100 -16.61 -11.37 -18.68
C ASP A 100 -17.52 -10.63 -19.67
N GLU A 101 -18.52 -9.90 -19.18
CA GLU A 101 -19.42 -9.09 -20.01
C GLU A 101 -18.68 -7.96 -20.74
N LEU A 102 -17.67 -7.38 -20.11
CA LEU A 102 -16.87 -6.28 -20.66
C LEU A 102 -15.64 -6.75 -21.46
N ASP A 103 -15.36 -8.05 -21.49
CA ASP A 103 -14.15 -8.64 -22.08
C ASP A 103 -12.85 -8.01 -21.54
N VAL A 104 -12.74 -7.93 -20.20
CA VAL A 104 -11.56 -7.36 -19.51
C VAL A 104 -10.95 -8.34 -18.52
N ASN A 105 -9.64 -8.18 -18.28
CA ASN A 105 -8.94 -8.92 -17.25
C ASN A 105 -9.39 -8.50 -15.84
N ILE A 106 -9.48 -9.48 -14.94
CA ILE A 106 -9.71 -9.26 -13.51
C ILE A 106 -8.69 -10.04 -12.68
N HIS A 107 -8.30 -9.46 -11.55
CA HIS A 107 -7.56 -10.14 -10.51
C HIS A 107 -8.00 -9.62 -9.14
N ALA A 108 -7.71 -10.38 -8.10
CA ALA A 108 -7.98 -10.00 -6.71
C ALA A 108 -6.80 -10.39 -5.82
N PHE A 109 -6.66 -9.75 -4.67
CA PHE A 109 -5.69 -10.16 -3.65
C PHE A 109 -6.44 -10.81 -2.48
N TRP A 110 -5.99 -11.98 -2.07
CA TRP A 110 -6.50 -12.67 -0.90
C TRP A 110 -5.39 -12.84 0.14
N GLU A 111 -5.69 -12.49 1.39
CA GLU A 111 -4.76 -12.53 2.52
C GLU A 111 -3.99 -13.86 2.66
N ASN A 112 -4.62 -14.99 2.33
CA ASN A 112 -4.01 -16.32 2.53
C ASN A 112 -3.26 -16.87 1.31
N LYS A 113 -3.49 -16.32 0.11
CA LYS A 113 -2.93 -16.88 -1.15
C LYS A 113 -2.29 -15.84 -2.07
N GLY A 114 -2.34 -14.56 -1.72
CA GLY A 114 -1.83 -13.47 -2.54
C GLY A 114 -2.71 -13.19 -3.74
N LEU A 115 -2.08 -12.92 -4.89
CA LEU A 115 -2.76 -12.61 -6.14
C LEU A 115 -3.54 -13.82 -6.68
N ILE A 116 -4.81 -13.62 -6.96
CA ILE A 116 -5.73 -14.58 -7.59
C ILE A 116 -6.12 -14.02 -8.95
N THR A 117 -5.99 -14.83 -9.99
CA THR A 117 -6.44 -14.54 -11.34
C THR A 117 -7.32 -15.67 -11.86
N PRO A 118 -8.20 -15.42 -12.84
CA PRO A 118 -8.80 -16.48 -13.61
C PRO A 118 -7.72 -17.40 -14.20
N LYS A 119 -8.02 -18.69 -14.32
CA LYS A 119 -7.16 -19.62 -15.05
C LYS A 119 -7.26 -19.27 -16.53
N ASN A 120 -6.13 -18.99 -17.18
CA ASN A 120 -6.08 -18.89 -18.63
C ASN A 120 -6.48 -20.26 -19.19
N SER A 121 -7.58 -20.30 -19.94
CA SER A 121 -8.03 -21.48 -20.71
C SER A 121 -7.07 -21.76 -21.85
#